data_AF-R9YH64-F1
#
_entry.id   AF-R9YH64-F1
#
_cell.length_a   1.000
_cell.length_b   1.000
_cell.length_c   1.000
_cell.angle_alpha   90.00
_cell.angle_beta   90.00
_cell.angle_gamma   90.00
#
_symmetry.space_group_name_H-M   'P 1'
#
loop_
_entity.id
_entity.type
_entity.pdbx_description
1 polymer ?
#
loop_
_entity_poly.entity_id
_entity_poly.type
_entity_poly.pdbx_seq_one_letter_code
_entity_poly.pdbx_strand_id
1 'polypeptide(L)'
;REKNDTFYMARDNQGKRVVLRTHTSSVQIRTMEASSEMPIKIISSGKVYRNDWDATHSPMFHQVEGLYVGSDVTMGHLKYCINHFLEKFFGRKIEMRMRASFFPFTEPSAEIDIRDSRGQWVEVLGCGMVHNQVLENVNIDSSKYS
;
A
#
# COMPACT_ATOMS: atom_id res chain seq x y z
N ARG A 1 10.51 0.09 13.72
CA ARG A 1 10.40 1.49 13.26
C ARG A 1 11.75 2.16 13.49
N GLU A 2 12.46 2.48 12.43
CA GLU A 2 13.64 3.34 12.53
C GLU A 2 13.15 4.78 12.69
N LYS A 3 13.70 5.53 13.65
CA LYS A 3 13.22 6.88 13.96
C LYS A 3 13.59 7.90 12.89
N ASN A 4 14.49 7.55 11.98
CA ASN A 4 15.13 8.50 11.07
C ASN A 4 14.26 8.81 9.84
N ASP A 5 13.37 7.92 9.43
CA ASP A 5 12.66 8.01 8.13
C ASP A 5 11.39 8.90 8.18
N THR A 6 10.96 9.29 9.38
CA THR A 6 9.67 9.99 9.59
C THR A 6 9.89 11.44 10.03
N PHE A 7 9.22 12.38 9.36
CA PHE A 7 9.17 13.77 9.84
C PHE A 7 8.19 13.91 11.00
N TYR A 8 8.73 14.25 12.17
CA TYR A 8 7.96 14.54 13.38
C TYR A 8 7.74 16.04 13.52
N MET A 9 6.49 16.45 13.75
CA MET A 9 6.15 17.84 14.05
C MET A 9 6.53 18.19 15.49
N ALA A 10 6.62 19.50 15.77
CA ALA A 10 6.72 19.99 17.14
C ALA A 10 5.56 19.42 17.99
N ARG A 11 5.84 19.16 19.28
CA ARG A 11 4.79 18.74 20.20
C ARG A 11 3.82 19.91 20.39
N ASP A 12 2.53 19.62 20.43
CA ASP A 12 1.54 20.62 20.81
C ASP A 12 1.58 20.93 22.32
N ASN A 13 0.74 21.88 22.76
CA ASN A 13 0.64 22.28 24.16
C ASN A 13 0.19 21.15 25.10
N GLN A 14 -0.33 20.03 24.57
CA GLN A 14 -0.74 18.85 25.32
C GLN A 14 0.33 17.73 25.25
N GLY A 15 1.50 18.02 24.67
CA GLY A 15 2.60 17.07 24.53
C GLY A 15 2.40 16.05 23.41
N LYS A 16 1.31 16.11 22.64
CA LYS A 16 1.04 15.18 21.53
C LYS A 16 1.98 15.51 20.37
N ARG A 17 2.51 14.45 19.75
CA ARG A 17 3.41 14.54 18.60
C ARG A 17 2.72 13.95 17.38
N VAL A 18 2.45 14.78 16.38
CA VAL A 18 1.94 14.34 15.09
C VAL A 18 3.10 14.18 14.10
N VAL A 19 2.87 13.42 13.03
CA VAL A 19 3.85 13.14 11.99
C VAL A 19 3.28 13.48 10.63
N LEU A 20 4.16 13.82 9.69
CA LEU A 20 3.79 13.76 8.28
C LEU A 20 3.69 12.29 7.86
N ARG A 21 2.61 11.93 7.16
CA ARG A 21 2.37 10.54 6.75
C ARG A 21 3.48 10.06 5.79
N THR A 22 4.01 8.87 6.05
CA THR A 22 5.07 8.22 5.24
C THR A 22 4.52 7.35 4.12
N HIS A 23 3.21 7.11 4.14
CA HIS A 23 2.44 6.37 3.14
C HIS A 23 0.95 6.75 3.18
N THR A 24 0.19 6.37 2.16
CA THR A 24 -1.26 6.63 2.05
C THR A 24 -2.12 5.59 2.79
N SER A 25 -1.56 4.47 3.25
CA SER A 25 -2.31 3.42 3.97
C SER A 25 -3.03 3.89 5.24
N SER A 26 -2.63 5.02 5.85
CA SER A 26 -3.43 5.61 6.95
C SER A 26 -4.84 6.04 6.52
N VAL A 27 -5.08 6.27 5.22
CA VAL A 27 -6.41 6.54 4.67
C VAL A 27 -7.24 5.25 4.57
N GLN A 28 -6.60 4.11 4.34
CA GLN A 28 -7.24 2.79 4.33
C GLN A 28 -7.86 2.47 5.69
N ILE A 29 -7.09 2.65 6.77
CA ILE A 29 -7.59 2.47 8.15
C ILE A 29 -8.80 3.36 8.42
N ARG A 30 -8.69 4.67 8.16
CA ARG A 30 -9.80 5.61 8.37
C ARG A 30 -11.04 5.28 7.55
N THR A 31 -10.85 4.74 6.35
CA THR A 31 -11.98 4.29 5.52
C THR A 31 -12.62 3.06 6.14
N MET A 32 -11.84 2.06 6.56
CA MET A 32 -12.38 0.88 7.22
C MET A 32 -13.13 1.22 8.50
N GLU A 33 -12.62 2.14 9.33
CA GLU A 33 -13.30 2.62 10.54
C GLU A 33 -14.61 3.37 10.24
N ALA A 34 -14.68 4.08 9.12
CA ALA A 34 -15.86 4.86 8.73
C ALA A 34 -16.89 4.05 7.95
N SER A 35 -16.53 2.88 7.42
CA SER A 35 -17.39 2.02 6.63
C SER A 35 -18.30 1.17 7.51
N SER A 36 -19.61 1.20 7.24
CA SER A 36 -20.59 0.28 7.83
C SER A 36 -20.98 -0.86 6.89
N GLU A 37 -20.48 -0.86 5.65
CA GLU A 37 -20.90 -1.77 4.58
C GLU A 37 -19.70 -2.46 3.92
N MET A 38 -19.95 -3.68 3.43
CA MET A 38 -19.00 -4.50 2.68
C MET A 38 -19.51 -4.77 1.26
N PRO A 39 -18.63 -4.88 0.25
CA PRO A 39 -17.18 -4.80 0.33
C PRO A 39 -16.63 -3.36 0.38
N ILE A 40 -15.45 -3.18 0.95
CA ILE A 40 -14.73 -1.91 0.95
C ILE A 40 -13.73 -1.89 -0.21
N LYS A 41 -13.87 -0.94 -1.13
CA LYS A 41 -12.97 -0.75 -2.28
C LYS A 41 -12.58 0.71 -2.39
N ILE A 42 -11.31 1.02 -2.23
CA ILE A 42 -10.82 2.39 -2.35
C ILE A 42 -9.48 2.48 -3.07
N ILE A 43 -9.24 3.66 -3.65
CA ILE A 43 -7.92 4.11 -4.07
C ILE A 43 -7.60 5.36 -3.26
N SER A 44 -6.46 5.36 -2.59
CA SER A 44 -5.93 6.54 -1.91
C SER A 44 -4.73 7.06 -2.68
N SER A 45 -4.78 8.33 -3.08
CA SER A 45 -3.65 9.00 -3.71
C SER A 45 -3.27 10.26 -2.93
N GLY A 46 -2.00 10.60 -2.93
CA GLY A 46 -1.56 11.90 -2.45
C GLY A 46 -0.11 11.97 -2.02
N LYS A 47 0.26 13.15 -1.50
CA LYS A 47 1.60 13.44 -1.01
C LYS A 47 1.95 12.62 0.23
N VAL A 48 3.16 12.09 0.25
CA VAL A 48 3.78 11.38 1.37
C VAL A 48 5.18 11.94 1.58
N TYR A 49 5.71 11.75 2.79
CA TYR A 49 6.95 12.38 3.21
C TYR A 49 7.87 11.37 3.89
N ARG A 50 9.14 11.31 3.48
CA ARG A 50 10.18 10.49 4.08
C ARG A 50 11.47 11.27 4.16
N ASN A 51 12.28 11.00 5.17
CA ASN A 51 13.53 11.73 5.38
C ASN A 51 14.69 11.13 4.56
N ASP A 52 14.45 10.94 3.25
CA ASP A 52 15.39 10.37 2.30
C ASP A 52 15.65 11.40 1.19
N TRP A 53 16.92 11.64 0.86
CA TRP A 53 17.31 12.60 -0.18
C TRP A 53 18.61 12.21 -0.87
N ASP A 54 18.52 11.95 -2.18
CA ASP A 54 19.65 11.81 -3.11
C ASP A 54 19.17 12.01 -4.56
N ALA A 55 19.96 11.59 -5.56
CA ALA A 55 19.62 11.73 -6.98
C ALA A 55 18.35 10.96 -7.41
N THR A 56 17.95 9.94 -6.65
CA THR A 56 16.79 9.06 -6.92
C THR A 56 15.70 9.16 -5.85
N HIS A 57 15.98 9.81 -4.72
CA HIS A 57 15.06 9.95 -3.59
C HIS A 57 14.66 11.40 -3.33
N SER A 58 13.34 11.64 -3.29
CA SER A 58 12.76 12.93 -2.92
C SER A 58 12.08 12.83 -1.55
N PRO A 59 12.33 13.78 -0.63
CA PRO A 59 11.72 13.73 0.71
C PRO A 59 10.20 13.98 0.70
N MET A 60 9.68 14.49 -0.42
CA MET A 60 8.24 14.57 -0.70
C MET A 60 7.96 13.95 -2.07
N PHE A 61 7.05 13.00 -2.13
CA PHE A 61 6.61 12.36 -3.36
C PHE A 61 5.15 11.95 -3.27
N HIS A 62 4.62 11.36 -4.34
CA HIS A 62 3.22 10.92 -4.40
C HIS A 62 3.16 9.41 -4.39
N GLN A 63 2.21 8.87 -3.63
CA GLN A 63 1.84 7.46 -3.70
C GLN A 63 0.39 7.32 -4.11
N VAL A 64 0.11 6.17 -4.71
CA VAL A 64 -1.23 5.67 -4.97
C VAL A 64 -1.28 4.28 -4.40
N GLU A 65 -2.22 4.03 -3.49
CA GLU A 65 -2.47 2.71 -2.91
C GLU A 65 -3.92 2.30 -3.14
N GLY A 66 -4.15 1.02 -3.38
CA GLY A 66 -5.47 0.41 -3.47
C GLY A 66 -5.74 -0.50 -2.28
N LEU A 67 -6.99 -0.55 -1.84
CA LEU A 67 -7.49 -1.52 -0.87
C LEU A 67 -8.77 -2.12 -1.40
N TYR A 68 -8.87 -3.44 -1.34
CA TYR A 68 -10.11 -4.18 -1.53
C TYR A 68 -10.25 -5.19 -0.38
N VAL A 69 -11.25 -4.97 0.47
CA VAL A 69 -11.65 -5.91 1.52
C VAL A 69 -13.03 -6.45 1.19
N GLY A 70 -13.16 -7.77 1.17
CA GLY A 70 -14.42 -8.44 0.81
C GLY A 70 -14.42 -9.92 1.19
N SER A 71 -15.55 -10.59 0.97
CA SER A 71 -15.61 -12.05 1.10
C SER A 71 -14.86 -12.68 -0.08
N ASP A 72 -14.13 -13.78 0.19
CA ASP A 72 -13.43 -14.58 -0.81
C ASP A 72 -12.39 -13.80 -1.65
N VAL A 73 -11.79 -12.74 -1.08
CA VAL A 73 -10.69 -12.03 -1.72
C VAL A 73 -9.41 -12.86 -1.60
N THR A 74 -8.69 -13.04 -2.70
CA THR A 74 -7.50 -13.92 -2.76
C THR A 74 -6.34 -13.21 -3.44
N MET A 75 -5.14 -13.75 -3.25
CA MET A 75 -3.94 -13.29 -3.94
C MET A 75 -4.07 -13.36 -5.48
N GLY A 76 -4.92 -14.27 -5.99
CA GLY A 76 -5.25 -14.36 -7.41
C GLY A 76 -6.00 -13.13 -7.92
N HIS A 77 -6.96 -12.61 -7.15
CA HIS A 77 -7.65 -11.36 -7.46
C HIS A 77 -6.67 -10.19 -7.47
N LEU A 78 -5.81 -10.08 -6.45
CA LEU A 78 -4.78 -9.03 -6.37
C LEU A 78 -3.84 -9.06 -7.59
N LYS A 79 -3.32 -10.24 -7.94
CA LYS A 79 -2.45 -10.43 -9.11
C LYS A 79 -3.13 -10.00 -10.40
N TYR A 80 -4.39 -10.40 -10.60
CA TYR A 80 -5.15 -10.02 -11.79
C TYR A 80 -5.38 -8.50 -11.85
N CYS A 81 -5.83 -7.88 -10.74
CA CYS A 81 -6.09 -6.45 -10.69
C CYS A 81 -4.83 -5.62 -11.00
N ILE A 82 -3.68 -6.00 -10.43
CA ILE A 82 -2.41 -5.32 -10.70
C ILE A 82 -2.01 -5.49 -12.17
N ASN A 83 -2.03 -6.72 -12.70
CA ASN A 83 -1.67 -6.94 -14.10
C ASN A 83 -2.57 -6.14 -15.04
N HIS A 84 -3.89 -6.18 -14.80
CA HIS A 84 -4.85 -5.43 -15.59
C HIS A 84 -4.61 -3.92 -15.52
N PHE A 85 -4.35 -3.38 -14.33
CA PHE A 85 -4.01 -1.96 -14.15
C PHE A 85 -2.76 -1.58 -14.93
N LEU A 86 -1.67 -2.35 -14.80
CA LEU A 86 -0.41 -2.06 -15.49
C LEU A 86 -0.55 -2.12 -17.01
N GLU A 87 -1.27 -3.12 -17.53
CA GLU A 87 -1.53 -3.22 -18.98
C GLU A 87 -2.34 -2.03 -19.51
N LYS A 88 -3.33 -1.57 -18.75
CA LYS A 88 -4.11 -0.37 -19.08
C LYS A 88 -3.28 0.90 -18.99
N PHE A 89 -2.45 1.03 -17.96
CA PHE A 89 -1.61 2.20 -17.73
C PHE A 89 -0.54 2.36 -18.82
N PHE A 90 0.14 1.26 -19.19
CA PHE A 90 1.19 1.29 -20.23
C PHE A 90 0.67 1.09 -21.65
N GLY A 91 -0.61 0.78 -21.84
CA GLY A 91 -1.22 0.57 -23.16
C GLY A 91 -0.68 -0.64 -23.92
N ARG A 92 -0.10 -1.63 -23.22
CA ARG A 92 0.49 -2.84 -23.81
C ARG A 92 0.39 -4.02 -22.85
N LYS A 93 0.57 -5.25 -23.36
CA LYS A 93 0.77 -6.41 -22.50
C LYS A 93 2.04 -6.26 -21.66
N ILE A 94 1.95 -6.65 -20.40
CA ILE A 94 3.05 -6.57 -19.43
C ILE A 94 3.47 -7.98 -19.03
N GLU A 95 4.77 -8.25 -19.13
CA GLU A 95 5.37 -9.41 -18.48
C GLU A 95 5.65 -9.03 -17.02
N MET A 96 4.87 -9.60 -16.11
CA MET A 96 4.88 -9.30 -14.68
C MET A 96 5.32 -10.52 -13.88
N ARG A 97 6.16 -10.32 -12.85
CA ARG A 97 6.44 -11.34 -11.83
C ARG A 97 6.13 -10.80 -10.43
N MET A 98 5.63 -11.69 -9.57
CA MET A 98 5.48 -11.42 -8.13
C MET A 98 6.62 -12.12 -7.40
N ARG A 99 7.36 -11.40 -6.57
CA ARG A 99 8.44 -11.94 -5.73
C ARG A 99 8.04 -11.80 -4.27
N ALA A 100 8.24 -12.85 -3.46
CA ALA A 100 7.96 -12.76 -2.03
C ALA A 100 8.77 -11.63 -1.39
N SER A 101 8.12 -10.85 -0.54
CA SER A 101 8.72 -9.76 0.23
C SER A 101 8.09 -9.70 1.63
N PHE A 102 8.40 -8.68 2.42
CA PHE A 102 7.85 -8.47 3.74
C PHE A 102 7.36 -7.03 3.90
N PHE A 103 6.06 -6.87 4.13
CA PHE A 103 5.46 -5.62 4.59
C PHE A 103 4.67 -5.89 5.88
N PRO A 104 4.87 -5.12 6.97
CA PRO A 104 4.23 -5.40 8.26
C PRO A 104 2.69 -5.41 8.26
N PHE A 105 2.05 -4.87 7.22
CA PHE A 105 0.60 -4.72 7.13
C PHE A 105 -0.06 -5.77 6.23
N THR A 106 0.73 -6.66 5.62
CA THR A 106 0.23 -7.66 4.68
C THR A 106 0.86 -9.04 4.89
N GLU A 107 0.06 -10.09 4.75
CA GLU A 107 0.52 -11.48 4.80
C GLU A 107 -0.42 -12.38 3.99
N PRO A 108 0.05 -13.02 2.88
CA PRO A 108 1.39 -12.92 2.29
C PRO A 108 1.68 -11.56 1.65
N SER A 109 2.97 -11.20 1.62
CA SER A 109 3.53 -9.97 1.03
C SER A 109 4.33 -10.27 -0.25
N ALA A 110 4.26 -9.38 -1.24
CA ALA A 110 4.99 -9.50 -2.50
C ALA A 110 5.38 -8.16 -3.11
N GLU A 111 6.52 -8.14 -3.80
CA GLU A 111 6.92 -7.08 -4.74
C GLU A 111 6.57 -7.47 -6.17
N ILE A 112 6.28 -6.47 -7.00
CA ILE A 112 5.99 -6.63 -8.42
C ILE A 112 7.12 -6.05 -9.23
N ASP A 113 7.69 -6.89 -10.10
CA ASP A 113 8.61 -6.44 -11.14
C ASP A 113 7.96 -6.59 -12.53
N ILE A 114 8.26 -5.66 -13.43
CA ILE A 114 7.87 -5.72 -14.84
C ILE A 114 9.10 -5.71 -15.76
N ARG A 115 8.92 -6.25 -16.97
CA ARG A 115 9.95 -6.18 -18.02
C ARG A 115 9.95 -4.82 -18.72
N ASP A 116 11.08 -4.13 -18.68
CA ASP A 116 11.29 -2.87 -19.39
C ASP A 116 11.56 -3.09 -20.89
N SER A 117 11.74 -1.99 -21.64
CA SER A 117 12.04 -2.03 -23.08
C SER A 117 13.36 -2.72 -23.45
N ARG A 118 14.28 -2.88 -22.49
CA ARG A 118 15.58 -3.53 -22.68
C ARG A 118 15.55 -5.00 -22.25
N GLY A 119 14.40 -5.49 -21.81
CA GLY A 119 14.24 -6.84 -21.31
C GLY A 119 14.77 -7.04 -19.89
N GLN A 120 14.97 -5.96 -19.11
CA GLN A 120 15.40 -6.02 -17.71
C GLN A 120 14.19 -5.98 -16.77
N TRP A 121 14.32 -6.61 -15.60
CA TRP A 121 13.31 -6.54 -14.55
C TRP A 121 13.46 -5.25 -13.76
N VAL A 122 12.35 -4.52 -13.60
CA VAL A 122 12.27 -3.29 -12.82
C VAL A 122 11.13 -3.42 -11.82
N GLU A 123 11.45 -3.22 -10.54
CA GLU A 123 10.45 -3.17 -9.46
C GLU A 123 9.55 -1.94 -9.63
N VAL A 124 8.24 -2.12 -9.47
CA VAL A 124 7.26 -1.03 -9.66
C VAL A 124 6.32 -0.81 -8.48
N LEU A 125 6.05 -1.82 -7.65
CA LEU A 125 5.23 -1.66 -6.44
C LEU A 125 5.36 -2.84 -5.47
N GLY A 126 5.04 -2.59 -4.20
CA GLY A 126 4.77 -3.60 -3.18
C GLY A 126 3.26 -3.85 -3.02
N CYS A 127 2.87 -5.06 -2.67
CA CYS A 127 1.49 -5.48 -2.46
C CYS A 127 1.38 -6.68 -1.51
N GLY A 128 0.17 -7.04 -1.13
CA GLY A 128 -0.08 -8.26 -0.36
C GLY A 128 -1.53 -8.35 0.11
N MET A 129 -1.88 -9.47 0.74
CA MET A 129 -3.17 -9.65 1.40
C MET A 129 -3.16 -8.89 2.73
N VAL A 130 -4.24 -8.19 3.08
CA VAL A 130 -4.29 -7.43 4.34
C VAL A 130 -4.09 -8.38 5.52
N HIS A 131 -3.16 -8.04 6.42
CA HIS A 131 -2.88 -8.87 7.58
C HIS A 131 -4.08 -8.87 8.54
N ASN A 132 -4.45 -10.03 9.09
CA ASN A 132 -5.65 -10.18 9.96
C ASN A 132 -5.72 -9.16 11.11
N GLN A 133 -4.60 -8.94 11.83
CA GLN A 133 -4.53 -7.91 12.88
C GLN A 133 -4.90 -6.49 12.40
N VAL A 134 -4.65 -6.14 11.13
CA VAL A 134 -5.05 -4.84 10.57
C VAL A 134 -6.58 -4.74 10.49
N LEU A 135 -7.25 -5.81 10.06
CA LEU A 135 -8.72 -5.91 10.01
C LEU A 135 -9.33 -5.90 11.41
N GLU A 136 -8.78 -6.69 12.33
CA GLU A 136 -9.27 -6.81 13.71
C GLU A 136 -9.16 -5.48 14.47
N ASN A 137 -8.07 -4.72 14.25
CA ASN A 137 -7.88 -3.41 14.86
C ASN A 137 -8.94 -2.36 14.46
N VAL A 138 -9.68 -2.60 13.38
CA VAL A 138 -10.79 -1.76 12.91
C VAL A 138 -12.14 -2.49 12.98
N ASN A 139 -12.25 -3.55 13.79
CA ASN A 139 -13.45 -4.35 14.03
C ASN A 139 -14.03 -5.05 12.78
N ILE A 140 -13.19 -5.41 11.81
CA ILE A 140 -13.57 -6.25 10.68
C ILE A 140 -13.22 -7.72 10.99
N ASP A 141 -14.19 -8.62 10.83
CA ASP A 141 -14.04 -10.06 11.09
C ASP A 141 -13.10 -10.72 10.06
N SER A 142 -11.86 -10.95 10.47
CA SER A 142 -10.79 -11.56 9.67
C SER A 142 -11.05 -13.02 9.27
N SER A 143 -12.03 -13.69 9.89
CA SER A 143 -12.47 -15.04 9.49
C SER A 143 -13.43 -15.03 8.30
N LYS A 144 -14.06 -13.89 8.01
CA LYS A 144 -15.05 -13.72 6.92
C LYS A 144 -14.54 -12.86 5.78
N TYR A 145 -13.66 -11.91 6.08
CA TYR A 145 -13.18 -10.92 5.14
C TYR A 145 -11.66 -10.97 5.02
N SER A 146 -11.17 -10.65 3.82
CA SER A 146 -9.75 -10.61 3.47
C SER A 146 -9.43 -9.42 2.58
#